data_AF-A0A4V2SLZ2-F1
#
_entry.id   AF-A0A4V2SLZ2-F1
#
_cell.length_a   1.000
_cell.length_b   1.000
_cell.length_c   1.000
_cell.angle_alpha   90.00
_cell.angle_beta   90.00
_cell.angle_gamma   90.00
#
_symmetry.space_group_name_H-M   'P 1'
#
loop_
_entity.id
_entity.type
_entity.pdbx_description
1 polymer ?
#
loop_
_entity_poly.entity_id
_entity_poly.type
_entity_poly.pdbx_seq_one_letter_code
_entity_poly.pdbx_strand_id
1 'polypeptide(L)'
;MIPLVLQHLQGKREKISIFGTDYDAPDGSCIRDYIHVTDLAQAHILGLEALLNGTHKNEIYNLGIGEGYSVKEIIAACEKVTGIKTTIEYADRRAGRSG
;
A
#
# COMPACT_ATOMS: atom_id res chain seq x y z
N MET A 1 3.41 -0.18 4.83
CA MET A 1 4.67 -0.03 4.07
C MET A 1 4.99 1.42 3.80
N ILE A 2 4.17 2.17 3.03
CA ILE A 2 4.43 3.58 2.69
C ILE A 2 4.83 4.47 3.91
N PRO A 3 4.13 4.42 5.07
CA PRO A 3 4.51 5.26 6.20
C PRO A 3 5.91 4.94 6.77
N LEU A 4 6.36 3.69 6.66
CA LEU A 4 7.68 3.26 7.15
C LEU A 4 8.79 3.76 6.22
N VAL A 5 8.55 3.73 4.90
CA VAL A 5 9.46 4.28 3.89
C VAL A 5 9.64 5.79 4.14
N LEU A 6 8.54 6.53 4.30
CA LEU A 6 8.60 7.96 4.57
C LEU A 6 9.28 8.28 5.91
N GLN A 7 9.09 7.47 6.96
CA GLN A 7 9.82 7.64 8.22
C GLN A 7 11.33 7.44 8.07
N HIS A 8 11.76 6.47 7.27
CA HIS A 8 13.18 6.27 6.96
C HIS A 8 13.75 7.45 6.18
N LEU A 9 13.03 7.93 5.16
CA LEU A 9 13.45 9.09 4.37
C LEU A 9 13.50 10.40 5.20
N GLN A 10 12.73 10.47 6.29
CA GLN A 10 12.81 11.55 7.29
C GLN A 10 13.94 11.36 8.33
N GLY A 11 14.76 10.33 8.21
CA GLY A 11 15.83 10.00 9.17
C GLY A 11 15.33 9.44 10.51
N LYS A 12 14.03 9.13 10.66
CA LYS A 12 13.46 8.57 11.90
C LYS A 12 13.70 7.06 12.03
N ARG A 13 14.21 6.43 10.97
CA ARG A 13 14.60 5.01 10.93
C ARG A 13 15.87 4.90 10.08
N GLU A 14 16.80 4.05 10.50
CA GLU A 14 18.04 3.82 9.73
C GLU A 14 17.85 2.95 8.48
N LYS A 15 16.83 2.08 8.49
CA LYS A 15 16.56 1.12 7.41
C LYS A 15 15.09 0.73 7.35
N ILE A 16 14.67 0.21 6.19
CA ILE A 16 13.38 -0.47 6.03
C ILE A 16 13.58 -1.94 5.67
N SER A 17 12.78 -2.80 6.30
CA SER A 17 12.82 -4.24 6.07
C SER A 17 11.76 -4.66 5.06
N ILE A 18 12.17 -5.38 4.01
CA ILE A 18 11.26 -6.06 3.07
C ILE A 18 11.16 -7.53 3.49
N PHE A 19 9.95 -7.98 3.80
CA PHE A 19 9.69 -9.33 4.32
C PHE A 19 9.25 -10.28 3.21
N GLY A 20 10.14 -11.19 2.82
CA GLY A 20 9.96 -12.14 1.73
C GLY A 20 10.29 -11.54 0.35
N THR A 21 11.17 -12.23 -0.39
CA THR A 21 11.60 -11.91 -1.77
C THR A 21 11.27 -13.02 -2.75
N ASP A 22 10.39 -13.93 -2.35
CA ASP A 22 10.04 -15.20 -2.97
C ASP A 22 8.54 -15.28 -3.30
N TYR A 23 7.86 -14.14 -3.48
CA TYR A 23 6.47 -14.12 -3.94
C TYR A 23 6.41 -14.30 -5.47
N ASP A 24 5.30 -14.84 -6.00
CA ASP A 24 5.04 -15.01 -7.45
C ASP A 24 4.98 -13.70 -8.26
N ALA A 25 5.32 -12.57 -7.65
CA ALA A 25 5.43 -11.29 -8.33
C ALA A 25 6.67 -11.27 -9.25
N PRO A 26 6.66 -10.52 -10.37
CA PRO A 26 7.79 -10.42 -11.28
C PRO A 26 9.12 -9.98 -10.63
N ASP A 27 9.03 -9.25 -9.51
CA ASP A 27 10.17 -8.73 -8.76
C ASP A 27 10.45 -9.51 -7.45
N GLY A 28 9.68 -10.57 -7.18
CA GLY A 28 9.73 -11.39 -5.98
C GLY A 28 9.14 -10.75 -4.72
N SER A 29 8.62 -9.50 -4.76
CA SER A 29 8.10 -8.81 -3.57
C SER A 29 6.57 -8.88 -3.47
N CYS A 30 6.00 -8.54 -2.32
CA CYS A 30 4.54 -8.53 -2.15
C CYS A 30 3.88 -7.49 -3.08
N ILE A 31 2.93 -7.93 -3.92
CA ILE A 31 2.01 -7.04 -4.63
C ILE A 31 0.90 -6.61 -3.67
N ARG A 32 0.60 -5.31 -3.63
CA ARG A 32 -0.53 -4.74 -2.89
C ARG A 32 -1.18 -3.64 -3.71
N ASP A 33 -2.51 -3.57 -3.64
CA ASP A 33 -3.28 -2.45 -4.19
C ASP A 33 -3.20 -1.28 -3.20
N TYR A 34 -2.61 -0.17 -3.63
CA TYR A 34 -2.37 1.01 -2.79
C TYR A 34 -3.32 2.14 -3.22
N ILE A 35 -4.51 2.20 -2.64
CA ILE A 35 -5.46 3.29 -2.85
C ILE A 35 -5.05 4.57 -2.08
N HIS A 36 -5.17 5.73 -2.72
CA HIS A 36 -4.95 7.01 -2.04
C HIS A 36 -6.02 7.23 -0.96
N VAL A 37 -5.63 7.77 0.19
CA VAL A 37 -6.56 7.95 1.33
C VAL A 37 -7.73 8.87 0.99
N THR A 38 -7.51 9.88 0.13
CA THR A 38 -8.57 10.77 -0.34
C THR A 38 -9.57 10.05 -1.23
N ASP A 39 -9.12 9.16 -2.12
CA ASP A 39 -10.02 8.39 -2.99
C ASP A 39 -10.86 7.41 -2.17
N LEU A 40 -10.24 6.79 -1.17
CA LEU A 40 -10.94 5.95 -0.21
C LEU A 40 -12.01 6.76 0.56
N ALA A 41 -11.67 7.97 1.04
CA ALA A 41 -12.62 8.83 1.74
C ALA A 41 -13.77 9.29 0.81
N GLN A 42 -13.46 9.67 -0.43
CA GLN A 42 -14.44 10.07 -1.43
C GLN A 42 -15.43 8.94 -1.73
N ALA A 43 -14.94 7.70 -1.85
CA ALA A 43 -15.80 6.53 -2.06
C ALA A 43 -16.78 6.30 -0.90
N HIS A 44 -16.37 6.56 0.35
CA HIS A 44 -17.29 6.48 1.50
C HIS A 44 -18.35 7.58 1.47
N ILE A 45 -17.99 8.81 1.05
CA ILE A 45 -18.94 9.91 0.89
C ILE A 45 -19.98 9.55 -0.18
N LEU A 46 -19.54 9.08 -1.34
CA LEU A 46 -20.42 8.66 -2.44
C LEU A 46 -21.33 7.50 -2.01
N GLY A 47 -20.80 6.52 -1.28
CA GLY A 47 -21.60 5.41 -0.75
C GLY A 47 -22.67 5.87 0.24
N LEU A 48 -22.33 6.83 1.11
CA LEU A 48 -23.30 7.42 2.04
C LEU A 48 -24.39 8.21 1.31
N GLU A 49 -24.02 9.06 0.34
CA GLU A 49 -24.98 9.82 -0.47
C GLU A 49 -25.91 8.91 -1.26
N ALA A 50 -25.39 7.82 -1.83
CA ALA A 50 -26.16 6.81 -2.55
C ALA A 50 -27.21 6.10 -1.66
N LEU A 51 -26.85 5.82 -0.40
CA LEU A 51 -27.78 5.24 0.58
C LEU A 51 -28.84 6.26 1.03
N LEU A 52 -28.44 7.51 1.28
CA LEU A 52 -29.33 8.58 1.72
C LEU A 52 -30.36 8.97 0.65
N ASN A 53 -29.95 8.98 -0.62
CA ASN A 53 -30.82 9.30 -1.75
C ASN A 53 -31.72 8.13 -2.17
N GLY A 54 -31.59 6.97 -1.53
CA GLY A 54 -32.38 5.76 -1.84
C GLY A 54 -32.03 5.11 -3.18
N THR A 55 -30.97 5.58 -3.86
CA THR A 55 -30.52 5.07 -5.14
C THR A 55 -29.97 3.64 -5.02
N HIS A 56 -29.37 3.33 -3.87
CA HIS A 56 -28.78 2.02 -3.57
C HIS A 56 -29.26 1.49 -2.20
N LYS A 57 -29.28 0.16 -2.05
CA LYS A 57 -29.49 -0.52 -0.75
C LYS A 57 -28.13 -0.89 -0.14
N ASN A 58 -28.12 -1.64 0.96
CA ASN A 58 -26.90 -2.27 1.48
C ASN A 58 -26.25 -3.13 0.38
N GLU A 59 -25.08 -2.70 -0.10
CA GLU A 59 -24.29 -3.34 -1.14
C GLU A 59 -22.83 -3.48 -0.69
N ILE A 60 -22.08 -4.37 -1.33
CA ILE A 60 -20.68 -4.66 -1.01
C ILE A 60 -19.82 -4.21 -2.19
N TYR A 61 -18.82 -3.36 -1.91
CA TYR A 61 -17.91 -2.82 -2.92
C TYR A 61 -16.46 -3.08 -2.55
N ASN A 62 -15.64 -3.47 -3.54
CA ASN A 62 -14.19 -3.47 -3.41
C ASN A 62 -13.67 -2.08 -3.79
N LEU A 63 -12.84 -1.49 -2.93
CA LEU A 63 -12.20 -0.20 -3.18
C LEU A 63 -10.70 -0.42 -3.37
N GLY A 64 -10.28 -0.30 -4.62
CA GLY A 64 -8.89 -0.47 -5.05
C GLY A 64 -8.68 0.21 -6.40
N ILE A 65 -7.41 0.40 -6.77
CA ILE A 65 -7.05 0.98 -8.08
C ILE A 65 -7.13 -0.11 -9.17
N GLY A 66 -7.19 -1.39 -8.78
CA GLY A 66 -7.25 -2.53 -9.71
C GLY A 66 -5.89 -2.93 -10.30
N GLU A 67 -4.91 -2.04 -10.18
CA GLU A 67 -3.50 -2.26 -10.51
C GLU A 67 -2.70 -2.38 -9.20
N GLY A 68 -2.18 -3.57 -8.93
CA GLY A 68 -1.36 -3.83 -7.75
C GLY A 68 0.09 -3.40 -7.99
N TYR A 69 0.69 -2.73 -7.01
CA TYR A 69 2.10 -2.36 -7.06
C TYR A 69 2.93 -3.25 -6.14
N SER A 70 4.12 -3.59 -6.59
CA SER A 70 5.12 -4.26 -5.77
C SER A 70 5.72 -3.32 -4.71
N VAL A 71 6.28 -3.90 -3.65
CA VAL A 71 6.96 -3.11 -2.62
C VAL A 71 8.15 -2.35 -3.20
N LYS A 72 8.85 -2.92 -4.18
CA LYS A 72 10.00 -2.26 -4.82
C LYS A 72 9.56 -1.06 -5.66
N GLU A 73 8.47 -1.16 -6.39
CA GLU A 73 7.93 -0.02 -7.16
C GLU A 73 7.54 1.15 -6.26
N ILE A 74 6.92 0.87 -5.11
CA ILE A 74 6.59 1.92 -4.12
C ILE A 74 7.85 2.59 -3.57
N ILE A 75 8.89 1.82 -3.25
CA ILE A 75 10.16 2.40 -2.76
C ILE A 75 10.79 3.27 -3.85
N ALA A 76 10.86 2.78 -5.09
CA ALA A 76 11.39 3.55 -6.21
C ALA A 76 10.62 4.85 -6.45
N ALA A 77 9.29 4.83 -6.31
CA ALA A 77 8.47 6.04 -6.38
C ALA A 77 8.79 7.03 -5.25
N CYS A 78 8.95 6.55 -4.02
CA CYS A 78 9.34 7.39 -2.88
C CYS A 78 10.75 7.99 -3.05
N GLU A 79 11.72 7.22 -3.52
CA GLU A 79 13.07 7.70 -3.83
C GLU A 79 13.05 8.76 -4.93
N LYS A 80 12.25 8.58 -5.98
CA LYS A 80 12.10 9.55 -7.07
C LYS A 80 11.50 10.87 -6.58
N VAL A 81 10.49 10.81 -5.71
CA VAL A 81 9.83 12.01 -5.16
C VAL A 81 10.72 12.74 -4.15
N THR A 82 11.47 12.01 -3.32
CA THR A 82 12.27 12.60 -2.24
C THR A 82 13.71 12.91 -2.63
N GLY A 83 14.24 12.28 -3.70
CA GLY A 83 15.65 12.36 -4.10
C GLY A 83 16.62 11.65 -3.15
N ILE A 84 16.12 10.94 -2.14
CA ILE A 84 16.93 10.28 -1.11
C ILE A 84 16.92 8.77 -1.39
N LYS A 85 18.11 8.16 -1.42
CA LYS A 85 18.24 6.70 -1.54
C LYS A 85 17.86 6.02 -0.23
N THR A 86 17.14 4.93 -0.36
CA THR A 86 16.60 4.17 0.75
C THR A 86 17.52 2.99 1.09
N THR A 87 17.80 2.80 2.38
CA THR A 87 18.50 1.60 2.87
C THR A 87 17.51 0.47 3.11
N ILE A 88 17.63 -0.59 2.30
CA ILE A 88 16.75 -1.75 2.33
C ILE A 88 17.48 -2.93 2.98
N GLU A 89 16.82 -3.57 3.94
CA GLU A 89 17.23 -4.86 4.50
C GLU A 89 16.20 -5.93 4.13
N TYR A 90 16.65 -7.06 3.60
CA TYR A 90 15.76 -8.17 3.32
C TYR A 90 15.65 -9.06 4.55
N ALA A 91 14.43 -9.37 4.97
CA ALA A 91 14.13 -10.18 6.13
C ALA A 91 13.23 -11.36 5.75
N ASP A 92 13.28 -12.42 6.57
CA ASP A 92 12.46 -13.61 6.39
C ASP A 92 10.96 -13.28 6.30
N ARG A 93 10.21 -14.12 5.59
CA ARG A 93 8.79 -13.92 5.36
C ARG A 93 8.05 -13.78 6.69
N ARG A 94 7.19 -12.76 6.82
CA ARG A 94 6.39 -12.56 8.02
C ARG A 94 5.39 -13.72 8.11
N ALA A 95 5.40 -14.48 9.20
CA ALA A 95 4.42 -15.54 9.43
C ALA A 95 3.01 -14.94 9.34
N GLY A 96 2.22 -15.39 8.36
CA GLY A 96 0.81 -15.02 8.28
C GLY A 96 0.11 -15.55 9.53
N ARG A 97 -0.70 -14.72 10.19
CA ARG A 97 -1.58 -15.21 11.26
C ARG A 97 -2.54 -16.22 10.63
N SER A 98 -2.37 -17.49 10.96
CA SER A 98 -3.45 -18.48 10.92
C SER A 98 -4.34 -18.21 12.13
N GLY A 99 -5.52 -17.64 11.91
CA GLY A 99 -6.54 -17.39 12.91
C GLY A 99 -7.89 -17.27 12.23
#